data_AF-A0A8T4GKV3-F1
#
_entry.id   AF-A0A8T4GKV3-F1
#
_cell.length_a   1.000
_cell.length_b   1.000
_cell.length_c   1.000
_cell.angle_alpha   90.00
_cell.angle_beta   90.00
_cell.angle_gamma   90.00
#
_symmetry.space_group_name_H-M   'P 1'
#
loop_
_entity.id
_entity.type
_entity.pdbx_description
1 polymer ?
#
loop_
_entity_poly.entity_id
_entity_poly.type
_entity_poly.pdbx_seq_one_letter_code
_entity_poly.pdbx_strand_id
1 'polypeptide(L)'
;MEVLIDSDIVECYRYPPNEDARDLPSQFYGLTEHGVKVLYEYNYLRGLPVARALYENTRLSEKAQRHRDAPRPELPDSVADALSIEDTESVDFDRVETYIRERKDNTHSVDDQIAVAEAFSEAGIGPDHEGITRSEMLDVLDIELSYQSRTVLDHLVDIGILSRTAPPGPDVFAISERRDEIVNGHVTEEAEENVEALIAHIDDELQPMALSEDAAEFDGVESDMSAPSVALADGAGRTVRSILAAEFGVEPEQVTGHLQTGDPVSRLNTAVEAIESSEEVTKSEDYGQIVFVRPAYRYRLTERTMSML
;
A
#
# COMPACT_ATOMS: atom_id res chain seq x y z
N MET A 1 -19.74 29.40 -26.99
CA MET A 1 -18.56 30.11 -27.51
C MET A 1 -18.86 31.59 -27.66
N GLU A 2 -19.92 31.98 -28.38
CA GLU A 2 -20.36 33.38 -28.53
C GLU A 2 -20.49 34.12 -27.19
N VAL A 3 -21.16 33.54 -26.19
CA VAL A 3 -21.27 34.11 -24.83
C VAL A 3 -19.91 34.39 -24.16
N LEU A 4 -18.90 33.55 -24.38
CA LEU A 4 -17.57 33.73 -23.78
C LEU A 4 -16.77 34.82 -24.49
N ILE A 5 -17.01 35.01 -25.78
CA ILE A 5 -16.41 36.09 -26.58
C ILE A 5 -17.07 37.42 -26.20
N ASP A 6 -18.40 37.45 -26.12
CA ASP A 6 -19.16 38.64 -25.73
C ASP A 6 -18.85 39.10 -24.29
N SER A 7 -18.47 38.16 -23.43
CA SER A 7 -18.06 38.43 -22.05
C SER A 7 -16.57 38.75 -21.90
N ASP A 8 -15.83 38.87 -23.01
CA ASP A 8 -14.39 39.12 -23.02
C ASP A 8 -13.57 38.08 -22.21
N ILE A 9 -14.03 36.82 -22.18
CA ILE A 9 -13.32 35.72 -21.50
C ILE A 9 -12.44 34.95 -22.50
N VAL A 10 -12.90 34.82 -23.74
CA VAL A 10 -12.22 34.09 -24.83
C VAL A 10 -12.11 34.97 -26.06
N GLU A 11 -10.97 34.95 -26.73
CA GLU A 11 -10.73 35.67 -27.98
C GLU A 11 -10.33 34.71 -29.11
N CYS A 12 -10.62 35.12 -30.35
CA CYS A 12 -10.17 34.43 -31.56
C CYS A 12 -8.81 34.99 -32.01
N TYR A 13 -7.75 34.26 -31.72
CA TYR A 13 -6.40 34.51 -32.20
C TYR A 13 -6.24 34.00 -33.63
N ARG A 14 -5.98 34.90 -34.57
CA ARG A 14 -5.74 34.55 -35.97
C ARG A 14 -4.26 34.34 -36.21
N TYR A 15 -3.93 33.34 -37.02
CA TYR A 15 -2.59 33.07 -37.51
C TYR A 15 -2.58 33.14 -39.03
N PRO A 16 -2.38 34.34 -39.60
CA PRO A 16 -2.40 34.57 -41.05
C PRO A 16 -1.52 33.60 -41.87
N PRO A 17 -0.33 33.16 -41.41
CA PRO A 17 0.48 32.21 -42.19
C PRO A 17 -0.19 30.87 -42.49
N ASN A 18 -1.21 30.46 -41.72
CA ASN A 18 -1.96 29.23 -41.96
C ASN A 18 -3.16 29.42 -42.91
N GLU A 19 -3.52 30.64 -43.32
CA GLU A 19 -4.73 30.88 -44.15
C GLU A 19 -4.64 30.22 -45.53
N ASP A 20 -3.44 30.18 -46.12
CA ASP A 20 -3.19 29.56 -47.43
C ASP A 20 -2.85 28.06 -47.34
N ALA A 21 -2.73 27.52 -46.13
CA ALA A 21 -2.41 26.11 -45.90
C ALA A 21 -3.70 25.28 -45.81
N ARG A 22 -3.94 24.43 -46.82
CA ARG A 22 -5.17 23.61 -46.96
C ARG A 22 -5.51 22.74 -45.74
N ASP A 23 -4.51 22.41 -44.95
CA ASP A 23 -4.55 21.39 -43.90
C ASP A 23 -4.26 21.92 -42.49
N LEU A 24 -4.14 23.25 -42.32
CA LEU A 24 -3.84 23.88 -41.03
C LEU A 24 -4.95 24.85 -40.60
N PRO A 25 -5.26 24.91 -39.28
CA PRO A 25 -6.18 25.92 -38.76
C PRO A 25 -5.51 27.31 -38.73
N SER A 26 -6.25 28.33 -39.16
CA SER A 26 -5.83 29.74 -39.09
C SER A 26 -6.51 30.52 -37.96
N GLN A 27 -7.48 29.93 -37.28
CA GLN A 27 -8.22 30.53 -36.17
C GLN A 27 -8.07 29.64 -34.93
N PHE A 28 -7.64 30.25 -33.83
CA PHE A 28 -7.45 29.61 -32.54
C PHE A 28 -8.23 30.37 -31.48
N TYR A 29 -8.84 29.65 -30.55
CA TYR A 29 -9.57 30.26 -29.44
C TYR A 29 -8.76 30.08 -28.16
N GLY A 30 -8.53 31.17 -27.45
CA GLY A 30 -7.76 31.20 -26.21
C GLY A 30 -8.36 32.18 -25.22
N LEU A 31 -7.89 32.15 -23.97
CA LEU A 31 -8.33 33.09 -22.94
C LEU A 31 -7.78 34.48 -23.23
N THR A 32 -8.57 35.50 -22.91
CA THR A 32 -8.09 36.89 -22.80
C THR A 32 -7.43 37.09 -21.43
N GLU A 33 -6.74 38.23 -21.25
CA GLU A 33 -6.24 38.63 -19.92
C GLU A 33 -7.37 38.75 -18.89
N HIS A 34 -8.55 39.23 -19.32
CA HIS A 34 -9.74 39.30 -18.46
C HIS A 34 -10.26 37.90 -18.10
N GLY A 35 -10.32 36.99 -19.07
CA GLY A 35 -10.73 35.60 -18.85
C GLY A 35 -9.82 34.87 -17.86
N VAL A 36 -8.51 35.05 -17.97
CA VAL A 36 -7.54 34.53 -16.99
C VAL A 36 -7.84 35.06 -15.59
N LYS A 37 -8.05 36.38 -15.45
CA LYS A 37 -8.37 36.99 -14.15
C LYS A 37 -9.65 36.41 -13.54
N VAL A 38 -10.69 36.22 -14.35
CA VAL A 38 -11.95 35.60 -13.91
C VAL A 38 -11.69 34.15 -13.46
N LEU A 39 -10.98 33.34 -14.24
CA LEU A 39 -10.69 31.96 -13.87
C LEU A 39 -9.81 31.85 -12.61
N TYR A 40 -8.88 32.78 -12.41
CA TYR A 40 -8.09 32.88 -11.19
C TYR A 40 -8.96 33.22 -9.98
N GLU A 41 -9.81 34.25 -10.08
CA GLU A 41 -10.69 34.72 -9.00
C GLU A 41 -11.64 33.63 -8.47
N TYR A 42 -12.13 32.77 -9.37
CA TYR A 42 -13.01 31.66 -9.01
C TYR A 42 -12.27 30.31 -8.83
N ASN A 43 -10.94 30.33 -8.71
CA ASN A 43 -10.08 29.15 -8.47
C ASN A 43 -10.16 28.05 -9.54
N TYR A 44 -10.56 28.37 -10.77
CA TYR A 44 -10.63 27.40 -11.85
C TYR A 44 -9.26 27.07 -12.46
N LEU A 45 -8.27 27.97 -12.34
CA LEU A 45 -6.91 27.70 -12.82
C LEU A 45 -6.21 26.58 -12.02
N ARG A 46 -6.65 26.28 -10.80
CA ARG A 46 -6.13 25.16 -10.00
C ARG A 46 -6.31 23.80 -10.67
N GLY A 47 -7.33 23.66 -11.53
CA GLY A 47 -7.57 22.43 -12.29
C GLY A 47 -6.73 22.30 -13.57
N LEU A 48 -5.95 23.32 -13.94
CA LEU A 48 -5.20 23.34 -15.18
C LEU A 48 -4.19 22.19 -15.31
N PRO A 49 -3.40 21.80 -14.27
CA PRO A 49 -2.48 20.67 -14.38
C PRO A 49 -3.20 19.35 -14.68
N VAL A 50 -4.32 19.09 -13.99
CA VAL A 50 -5.12 17.88 -14.20
C VAL A 50 -5.72 17.85 -15.61
N ALA A 51 -6.29 18.96 -16.06
CA ALA A 51 -6.84 19.07 -17.42
C ALA A 51 -5.77 18.82 -18.48
N ARG A 52 -4.57 19.40 -18.31
CA ARG A 52 -3.44 19.22 -19.23
C ARG A 52 -2.99 17.76 -19.30
N ALA A 53 -2.80 17.12 -18.14
CA ALA A 53 -2.43 15.70 -18.09
C ALA A 53 -3.44 14.81 -18.83
N LEU A 54 -4.75 15.06 -18.67
CA LEU A 54 -5.78 14.33 -19.40
C LEU A 54 -5.70 14.55 -20.92
N TYR A 55 -5.51 15.79 -21.36
CA TYR A 55 -5.38 16.10 -22.79
C TYR A 55 -4.10 15.53 -23.42
N GLU A 56 -2.99 15.52 -22.71
CA GLU A 56 -1.71 14.97 -23.18
C GLU A 56 -1.78 13.45 -23.39
N ASN A 57 -2.51 12.75 -22.51
CA ASN A 57 -2.72 11.30 -22.58
C ASN A 57 -3.88 10.87 -23.50
N THR A 58 -4.63 11.83 -24.07
CA THR A 58 -5.75 11.51 -24.95
C THR A 58 -5.25 11.01 -26.31
N ARG A 59 -5.71 9.83 -26.74
CA ARG A 59 -5.40 9.31 -28.08
C ARG A 59 -6.05 10.19 -29.16
N LEU A 60 -5.22 10.89 -29.93
CA LEU A 60 -5.66 11.75 -31.03
C LEU A 60 -5.72 10.98 -32.36
N SER A 61 -6.66 11.38 -33.23
CA SER A 61 -6.63 11.00 -34.64
C SER A 61 -5.50 11.74 -35.36
N GLU A 62 -5.05 11.22 -36.51
CA GLU A 62 -4.00 11.87 -37.33
C GLU A 62 -4.34 13.33 -37.67
N LYS A 63 -5.61 13.62 -37.96
CA LYS A 63 -6.07 14.98 -38.22
C LYS A 63 -5.96 15.87 -36.97
N ALA A 64 -6.36 15.37 -35.81
CA ALA A 64 -6.30 16.12 -34.56
C ALA A 64 -4.85 16.37 -34.12
N GLN A 65 -3.95 15.40 -34.32
CA GLN A 65 -2.52 15.57 -34.06
C GLN A 65 -1.91 16.64 -34.97
N ARG A 66 -2.20 16.61 -36.28
CA ARG A 66 -1.76 17.67 -37.21
C ARG A 66 -2.22 19.07 -36.80
N HIS A 67 -3.46 19.20 -36.31
CA HIS A 67 -3.97 20.49 -35.82
C HIS A 67 -3.36 20.89 -34.48
N ARG A 68 -3.03 19.92 -33.62
CA ARG A 68 -2.35 20.16 -32.34
C ARG A 68 -0.97 20.77 -32.59
N ASP A 69 -0.21 20.18 -33.50
CA ASP A 69 1.19 20.54 -33.81
C ASP A 69 1.30 21.70 -34.82
N ALA A 70 0.18 22.25 -35.29
CA ALA A 70 0.15 23.37 -36.21
C ALA A 70 0.79 24.62 -35.57
N PRO A 71 1.53 25.45 -36.34
CA PRO A 71 2.02 26.74 -35.88
C PRO A 71 0.88 27.62 -35.36
N ARG A 72 1.15 28.34 -34.26
CA ARG A 72 0.15 29.09 -33.49
C ARG A 72 0.57 30.56 -33.32
N PRO A 73 -0.39 31.47 -33.14
CA PRO A 73 -0.09 32.85 -32.77
C PRO A 73 0.46 32.89 -31.34
N GLU A 74 1.32 33.88 -31.08
CA GLU A 74 1.80 34.17 -29.72
C GLU A 74 0.63 34.69 -28.88
N LEU A 75 0.58 34.27 -27.61
CA LEU A 75 -0.39 34.75 -26.63
C LEU A 75 0.17 35.99 -25.93
N PRO A 76 -0.70 36.87 -25.39
CA PRO A 76 -0.25 37.92 -24.47
C PRO A 76 0.51 37.33 -23.29
N ASP A 77 1.58 37.99 -22.84
CA ASP A 77 2.48 37.50 -21.78
C ASP A 77 1.71 37.08 -20.53
N SER A 78 0.76 37.91 -20.07
CA SER A 78 -0.07 37.63 -18.89
C SER A 78 -0.92 36.35 -19.00
N VAL A 79 -1.33 36.00 -20.22
CA VAL A 79 -2.08 34.76 -20.52
C VAL A 79 -1.12 33.58 -20.62
N ALA A 80 0.04 33.77 -21.26
CA ALA A 80 1.07 32.75 -21.37
C ALA A 80 1.59 32.33 -19.98
N ASP A 81 1.88 33.31 -19.12
CA ASP A 81 2.35 33.09 -17.74
C ASP A 81 1.30 32.36 -16.90
N ALA A 82 0.04 32.79 -16.93
CA ALA A 82 -1.02 32.15 -16.14
C ALA A 82 -1.40 30.73 -16.62
N LEU A 83 -1.10 30.41 -17.89
CA LEU A 83 -1.27 29.07 -18.46
C LEU A 83 0.02 28.24 -18.38
N SER A 84 1.13 28.85 -17.99
CA SER A 84 2.33 28.11 -17.62
C SER A 84 2.01 27.34 -16.34
N ILE A 85 2.33 26.06 -16.36
CA ILE A 85 2.45 25.31 -15.12
C ILE A 85 3.86 25.64 -14.69
N GLU A 86 4.01 26.59 -13.77
CA GLU A 86 5.22 26.65 -12.96
C GLU A 86 5.33 25.25 -12.35
N ASP A 87 6.38 24.51 -12.69
CA ASP A 87 6.86 23.45 -11.82
C ASP A 87 6.92 24.12 -10.44
N THR A 88 6.08 23.65 -9.51
CA THR A 88 5.89 24.17 -8.14
C THR A 88 7.12 24.96 -7.70
N GLU A 89 6.98 26.27 -7.39
CA GLU A 89 8.07 27.13 -6.90
C GLU A 89 9.13 26.26 -6.21
N SER A 90 10.22 25.96 -6.93
CA SER A 90 11.19 24.99 -6.44
C SER A 90 11.71 25.55 -5.13
N VAL A 91 11.28 24.96 -4.02
CA VAL A 91 11.73 25.34 -2.70
C VAL A 91 13.26 25.33 -2.77
N ASP A 92 13.92 26.42 -2.35
CA ASP A 92 15.37 26.58 -2.48
C ASP A 92 16.07 25.50 -1.64
N PHE A 93 16.29 24.35 -2.27
CA PHE A 93 16.77 23.14 -1.62
C PHE A 93 18.30 23.16 -1.50
N ASP A 94 18.98 24.12 -2.11
CA ASP A 94 20.44 24.22 -2.17
C ASP A 94 21.04 24.24 -0.75
N ARG A 95 20.36 24.88 0.20
CA ARG A 95 20.81 24.94 1.60
C ARG A 95 20.70 23.59 2.31
N VAL A 96 19.62 22.86 2.09
CA VAL A 96 19.42 21.52 2.67
C VAL A 96 20.40 20.54 2.04
N GLU A 97 20.54 20.59 0.72
CA GLU A 97 21.50 19.79 -0.04
C GLU A 97 22.94 20.02 0.43
N THR A 98 23.36 21.29 0.52
CA THR A 98 24.69 21.68 1.04
C THR A 98 24.88 21.14 2.46
N TYR A 99 23.87 21.27 3.32
CA TYR A 99 23.94 20.78 4.68
C TYR A 99 24.10 19.24 4.76
N ILE A 100 23.36 18.49 3.94
CA ILE A 100 23.48 17.03 3.86
C ILE A 100 24.88 16.65 3.40
N ARG A 101 25.36 17.25 2.31
CA ARG A 101 26.73 17.01 1.80
C ARG A 101 27.78 17.30 2.86
N GLU A 102 27.74 18.45 3.52
CA GLU A 102 28.72 18.80 4.56
C GLU A 102 28.74 17.82 5.75
N ARG A 103 27.58 17.28 6.14
CA ARG A 103 27.47 16.40 7.30
C ARG A 103 27.68 14.93 6.98
N LYS A 104 27.45 14.52 5.73
CA LYS A 104 27.42 13.12 5.30
C LYS A 104 28.29 12.86 4.07
N ASP A 105 29.24 13.74 3.74
CA ASP A 105 30.19 13.65 2.60
C ASP A 105 30.88 12.28 2.44
N ASN A 106 31.11 11.59 3.57
CA ASN A 106 31.76 10.28 3.58
C ASN A 106 30.79 9.09 3.43
N THR A 107 29.49 9.35 3.23
CA THR A 107 28.49 8.30 3.05
C THR A 107 28.13 8.17 1.58
N HIS A 108 27.97 6.94 1.12
CA HIS A 108 27.66 6.69 -0.29
C HIS A 108 26.19 7.00 -0.65
N SER A 109 25.32 7.19 0.34
CA SER A 109 23.88 7.43 0.13
C SER A 109 23.50 8.91 0.15
N VAL A 110 24.42 9.83 -0.13
CA VAL A 110 24.15 11.28 -0.07
C VAL A 110 23.09 11.70 -1.08
N ASP A 111 23.16 11.20 -2.31
CA ASP A 111 22.17 11.54 -3.34
C ASP A 111 20.77 11.02 -2.98
N ASP A 112 20.68 9.78 -2.50
CA ASP A 112 19.44 9.22 -1.95
C ASP A 112 18.90 10.03 -0.75
N GLN A 113 19.79 10.55 0.12
CA GLN A 113 19.40 11.38 1.26
C GLN A 113 18.80 12.72 0.79
N ILE A 114 19.39 13.34 -0.24
CA ILE A 114 18.89 14.57 -0.85
C ILE A 114 17.51 14.31 -1.46
N ALA A 115 17.38 13.27 -2.30
CA ALA A 115 16.14 12.91 -2.97
C ALA A 115 14.99 12.64 -1.97
N VAL A 116 15.27 11.92 -0.88
CA VAL A 116 14.26 11.70 0.18
C VAL A 116 13.84 13.01 0.83
N ALA A 117 14.79 13.88 1.19
CA ALA A 117 14.47 15.12 1.87
C ALA A 117 13.71 16.12 0.97
N GLU A 118 14.02 16.13 -0.33
CA GLU A 118 13.31 16.89 -1.36
C GLU A 118 11.88 16.37 -1.54
N ALA A 119 11.71 15.05 -1.73
CA ALA A 119 10.39 14.45 -1.88
C ALA A 119 9.47 14.67 -0.66
N PHE A 120 10.03 14.65 0.55
CA PHE A 120 9.27 15.00 1.76
C PHE A 120 8.81 16.47 1.76
N SER A 121 9.63 17.38 1.22
CA SER A 121 9.30 18.80 1.12
C SER A 121 8.19 19.01 0.09
N GLU A 122 8.34 18.45 -1.10
CA GLU A 122 7.35 18.52 -2.19
C GLU A 122 5.99 17.93 -1.78
N ALA A 123 6.01 16.83 -1.02
CA ALA A 123 4.79 16.22 -0.49
C ALA A 123 4.21 16.93 0.74
N GLY A 124 4.84 18.01 1.24
CA GLY A 124 4.36 18.77 2.39
C GLY A 124 4.45 18.00 3.72
N ILE A 125 5.38 17.04 3.84
CA ILE A 125 5.56 16.19 5.02
C ILE A 125 6.47 16.90 6.04
N GLY A 126 5.98 18.05 6.50
CA GLY A 126 6.64 18.96 7.42
C GLY A 126 6.42 18.64 8.91
N PRO A 127 6.85 19.54 9.80
CA PRO A 127 6.66 19.44 11.26
C PRO A 127 5.20 19.35 11.70
N ASP A 128 4.29 19.98 10.94
CA ASP A 128 2.85 19.95 11.19
C ASP A 128 2.18 18.67 10.68
N HIS A 129 2.89 17.85 9.91
CA HIS A 129 2.40 16.55 9.44
C HIS A 129 2.57 15.46 10.52
N GLU A 130 1.68 14.47 10.55
CA GLU A 130 1.78 13.31 11.46
C GLU A 130 3.06 12.46 11.19
N GLY A 131 3.57 12.60 9.97
CA GLY A 131 4.67 11.82 9.43
C GLY A 131 4.19 10.53 8.77
N ILE A 132 5.04 9.98 7.90
CA ILE A 132 4.76 8.76 7.14
C ILE A 132 5.73 7.65 7.54
N THR A 133 5.29 6.41 7.40
CA THR A 133 6.12 5.23 7.62
C THR A 133 7.11 5.03 6.47
N ARG A 134 8.13 4.21 6.71
CA ARG A 134 9.11 3.85 5.66
C ARG A 134 8.46 3.18 4.46
N SER A 135 7.40 2.38 4.65
CA SER A 135 6.70 1.72 3.55
C SER A 135 5.91 2.75 2.75
N GLU A 136 5.11 3.59 3.42
CA GLU A 136 4.37 4.68 2.77
C GLU A 136 5.30 5.63 2.02
N MET A 137 6.52 5.87 2.51
CA MET A 137 7.51 6.66 1.79
C MET A 137 7.84 6.07 0.41
N LEU A 138 8.03 4.75 0.33
CA LEU A 138 8.33 4.10 -0.94
C LEU A 138 7.11 4.06 -1.87
N ASP A 139 5.91 3.95 -1.31
CA ASP A 139 4.68 3.82 -2.08
C ASP A 139 4.12 5.18 -2.56
N VAL A 140 4.26 6.23 -1.73
CA VAL A 140 3.61 7.53 -1.95
C VAL A 140 4.55 8.53 -2.62
N LEU A 141 5.85 8.50 -2.29
CA LEU A 141 6.81 9.49 -2.80
C LEU A 141 7.47 9.07 -4.12
N ASP A 142 7.17 7.88 -4.64
CA ASP A 142 7.69 7.35 -5.91
C ASP A 142 9.21 7.53 -6.09
N ILE A 143 9.96 7.32 -5.01
CA ILE A 143 11.42 7.51 -4.98
C ILE A 143 12.17 6.21 -5.27
N GLU A 144 13.05 6.26 -6.28
CA GLU A 144 13.99 5.17 -6.55
C GLU A 144 15.27 5.37 -5.74
N LEU A 145 15.54 4.48 -4.78
CA LEU A 145 16.72 4.55 -3.93
C LEU A 145 17.79 3.54 -4.37
N SER A 146 19.03 4.01 -4.48
CA SER A 146 20.18 3.15 -4.76
C SER A 146 20.64 2.35 -3.53
N TYR A 147 20.30 2.84 -2.33
CA TYR A 147 20.65 2.26 -1.05
C TYR A 147 19.41 1.87 -0.23
N GLN A 148 19.63 1.10 0.83
CA GLN A 148 18.55 0.68 1.71
C GLN A 148 17.87 1.91 2.34
N SER A 149 16.56 2.03 2.13
CA SER A 149 15.72 3.12 2.67
C SER A 149 15.91 3.34 4.17
N ARG A 150 16.11 2.26 4.93
CA ARG A 150 16.43 2.34 6.36
C ARG A 150 17.70 3.14 6.63
N THR A 151 18.79 2.84 5.91
CA THR A 151 20.08 3.52 6.06
C THR A 151 19.96 5.00 5.70
N VAL A 152 19.24 5.32 4.62
CA VAL A 152 18.99 6.69 4.19
C VAL A 152 18.23 7.46 5.27
N LEU A 153 17.12 6.91 5.77
CA LEU A 153 16.31 7.52 6.82
C LEU A 153 17.08 7.68 8.14
N ASP A 154 17.84 6.67 8.57
CA ASP A 154 18.65 6.75 9.80
C ASP A 154 19.70 7.87 9.67
N HIS A 155 20.36 8.01 8.51
CA HIS A 155 21.29 9.11 8.26
C HIS A 155 20.64 10.48 8.33
N LEU A 156 19.46 10.66 7.72
CA LEU A 156 18.72 11.93 7.76
C LEU A 156 18.23 12.28 9.17
N VAL A 157 17.85 11.27 9.96
CA VAL A 157 17.51 11.45 11.37
C VAL A 157 18.74 11.86 12.19
N ASP A 158 19.90 11.24 11.96
CA ASP A 158 21.14 11.55 12.69
C ASP A 158 21.58 13.01 12.55
N ILE A 159 21.35 13.62 11.39
CA ILE A 159 21.72 15.03 11.12
C ILE A 159 20.58 16.01 11.41
N GLY A 160 19.42 15.49 11.83
CA GLY A 160 18.25 16.28 12.17
C GLY A 160 17.51 16.87 10.97
N ILE A 161 17.65 16.27 9.78
CA ILE A 161 16.81 16.61 8.63
C ILE A 161 15.40 16.04 8.81
N LEU A 162 15.32 14.79 9.26
CA LEU A 162 14.06 14.13 9.63
C LEU A 162 13.96 13.97 11.16
N SER A 163 12.74 14.03 11.67
CA SER A 163 12.40 13.51 12.99
C SER A 163 11.77 12.12 12.86
N ARG A 164 12.05 11.25 13.82
CA ARG A 164 11.47 9.90 13.92
C ARG A 164 10.60 9.82 15.17
N THR A 165 9.32 9.48 15.01
CA THR A 165 8.37 9.32 16.10
C THR A 165 7.81 7.91 16.13
N ALA A 166 7.72 7.32 17.33
CA ALA A 166 6.96 6.10 17.53
C ALA A 166 5.47 6.47 17.66
N PRO A 167 4.55 5.67 17.08
CA PRO A 167 3.13 5.85 17.34
C PRO A 167 2.84 5.72 18.85
N PRO A 168 1.86 6.46 19.38
CA PRO A 168 1.44 6.27 20.76
C PRO A 168 0.86 4.87 20.93
N GLY A 169 1.19 4.20 22.04
CA GLY A 169 0.68 2.86 22.35
C GLY A 169 1.76 1.90 22.82
N PRO A 170 1.44 0.59 22.87
CA PRO A 170 2.41 -0.45 23.22
C PRO A 170 3.44 -0.67 22.11
N ASP A 171 4.64 -1.10 22.49
CA ASP A 171 5.73 -1.41 21.56
C ASP A 171 5.45 -2.64 20.67
N VAL A 172 4.48 -3.46 21.06
CA VAL A 172 4.06 -4.67 20.37
C VAL A 172 2.55 -4.82 20.50
N PHE A 173 1.87 -5.07 19.38
CA PHE A 173 0.48 -5.48 19.33
C PHE A 173 0.40 -6.98 19.07
N ALA A 174 -0.35 -7.69 19.89
CA ALA A 174 -0.78 -9.06 19.62
C ALA A 174 -2.10 -9.01 18.86
N ILE A 175 -2.15 -9.63 17.69
CA ILE A 175 -3.31 -9.65 16.79
C ILE A 175 -3.73 -11.11 16.59
N SER A 176 -5.00 -11.42 16.83
CA SER A 176 -5.58 -12.73 16.52
C SER A 176 -5.98 -12.74 15.04
N GLU A 177 -5.38 -13.61 14.23
CA GLU A 177 -5.75 -13.75 12.81
C GLU A 177 -7.20 -14.19 12.64
N ARG A 178 -7.69 -15.04 13.56
CA ARG A 178 -9.06 -15.56 13.51
C ARG A 178 -10.10 -14.44 13.64
N ARG A 179 -9.85 -13.48 14.55
CA ARG A 179 -10.78 -12.39 14.83
C ARG A 179 -10.47 -11.11 14.06
N ASP A 180 -9.27 -11.01 13.50
CA ASP A 180 -8.70 -9.78 12.94
C ASP A 180 -8.73 -8.61 13.95
N GLU A 181 -8.42 -8.92 15.22
CA GLU A 181 -8.54 -7.98 16.35
C GLU A 181 -7.28 -7.98 17.24
N ILE A 182 -7.02 -6.84 17.88
CA ILE A 182 -5.94 -6.67 18.86
C ILE A 182 -6.35 -7.34 20.19
N VAL A 183 -5.57 -8.31 20.66
CA VAL A 183 -5.82 -9.11 21.86
C VAL A 183 -4.83 -8.83 23.00
N ASN A 184 -4.29 -7.61 23.04
CA ASN A 184 -3.34 -7.18 24.08
C ASN A 184 -3.90 -7.41 25.49
N GLY A 185 -3.15 -8.11 26.34
CA GLY A 185 -3.52 -8.41 27.72
C GLY A 185 -4.28 -9.73 27.92
N HIS A 186 -4.84 -10.31 26.85
CA HIS A 186 -5.58 -11.58 26.88
C HIS A 186 -5.03 -12.59 25.87
N VAL A 187 -3.75 -12.46 25.53
CA VAL A 187 -3.08 -13.26 24.49
C VAL A 187 -3.11 -14.75 24.80
N THR A 188 -2.86 -15.12 26.05
CA THR A 188 -2.87 -16.53 26.48
C THR A 188 -4.27 -17.13 26.40
N GLU A 189 -5.29 -16.41 26.86
CA GLU A 189 -6.69 -16.85 26.81
C GLU A 189 -7.14 -17.03 25.35
N GLU A 190 -6.82 -16.07 24.47
CA GLU A 190 -7.10 -16.21 23.04
C GLU A 190 -6.40 -17.42 22.42
N ALA A 191 -5.14 -17.66 22.78
CA ALA A 191 -4.41 -18.82 22.26
C ALA A 191 -5.04 -20.13 22.70
N GLU A 192 -5.46 -20.23 23.97
CA GLU A 192 -6.13 -21.43 24.51
C GLU A 192 -7.46 -21.71 23.78
N GLU A 193 -8.28 -20.69 23.52
CA GLU A 193 -9.52 -20.84 22.75
C GLU A 193 -9.27 -21.33 21.31
N ASN A 194 -8.24 -20.79 20.65
CA ASN A 194 -7.87 -21.21 19.29
C ASN A 194 -7.29 -22.64 19.28
N VAL A 195 -6.55 -23.03 20.32
CA VAL A 195 -6.08 -24.42 20.50
C VAL A 195 -7.26 -25.38 20.68
N GLU A 196 -8.28 -25.00 21.45
CA GLU A 196 -9.49 -25.81 21.62
C GLU A 196 -10.25 -25.96 20.29
N ALA A 197 -10.38 -24.89 19.50
CA ALA A 197 -10.98 -24.94 18.17
C ALA A 197 -10.18 -25.83 17.19
N LEU A 198 -8.84 -25.76 17.22
CA LEU A 198 -7.98 -26.64 16.44
C LEU A 198 -8.17 -28.11 16.84
N ILE A 199 -8.27 -28.40 18.14
CA ILE A 199 -8.52 -29.76 18.63
C ILE A 199 -9.88 -30.26 18.15
N ALA A 200 -10.91 -29.41 18.19
CA ALA A 200 -12.24 -29.75 17.67
C ALA A 200 -12.18 -30.08 16.16
N HIS A 201 -11.43 -29.29 15.36
CA HIS A 201 -11.23 -29.58 13.94
C HIS A 201 -10.54 -30.93 13.71
N ILE A 202 -9.50 -31.23 14.49
CA ILE A 202 -8.81 -32.53 14.46
C ILE A 202 -9.77 -33.69 14.77
N ASP A 203 -10.68 -33.50 15.74
CA ASP A 203 -11.63 -34.53 16.15
C ASP A 203 -12.82 -34.68 15.19
N ASP A 204 -13.20 -33.63 14.47
CA ASP A 204 -14.26 -33.67 13.44
C ASP A 204 -13.81 -34.45 12.18
N GLU A 205 -12.53 -34.34 11.78
CA GLU A 205 -11.93 -35.19 10.73
C GLU A 205 -12.03 -36.70 11.05
N LEU A 206 -12.23 -37.05 12.32
CA LEU A 206 -12.28 -38.42 12.80
C LEU A 206 -13.69 -38.93 13.05
N GLN A 207 -14.71 -38.07 12.96
CA GLN A 207 -16.09 -38.53 12.96
C GLN A 207 -16.31 -39.28 11.64
N PRO A 208 -16.53 -40.62 11.64
CA PRO A 208 -17.09 -41.24 10.46
C PRO A 208 -18.41 -40.51 10.19
N MET A 209 -18.69 -40.13 8.95
CA MET A 209 -20.07 -39.84 8.54
C MET A 209 -20.91 -41.04 8.97
N ALA A 210 -21.54 -40.94 10.15
CA ALA A 210 -22.62 -41.79 10.54
C ALA A 210 -23.74 -41.41 9.59
N LEU A 211 -23.69 -42.01 8.40
CA LEU A 211 -24.80 -42.05 7.47
C LEU A 211 -26.00 -42.48 8.32
N SER A 212 -26.95 -41.55 8.45
CA SER A 212 -28.24 -41.74 9.08
C SER A 212 -28.73 -43.17 8.90
N GLU A 213 -29.05 -43.84 10.01
CA GLU A 213 -29.57 -45.22 10.11
C GLU A 213 -30.97 -45.41 9.47
N ASP A 214 -31.21 -44.84 8.29
CA ASP A 214 -32.45 -44.98 7.52
C ASP A 214 -32.21 -45.66 6.15
N ALA A 215 -31.27 -46.60 6.12
CA ALA A 215 -31.08 -47.46 4.95
C ALA A 215 -30.80 -48.92 5.34
N ALA A 216 -31.90 -49.66 5.45
CA ALA A 216 -32.05 -51.08 5.14
C ALA A 216 -31.34 -52.13 6.02
N GLU A 217 -32.17 -52.88 6.75
CA GLU A 217 -31.96 -54.27 7.12
C GLU A 217 -31.28 -55.07 6.00
N PHE A 218 -30.14 -55.72 6.25
CA PHE A 218 -29.85 -57.05 5.71
C PHE A 218 -28.71 -57.76 6.45
N ASP A 219 -29.12 -58.79 7.19
CA ASP A 219 -28.48 -60.07 7.52
C ASP A 219 -27.07 -60.13 8.13
N GLY A 220 -26.98 -60.90 9.22
CA GLY A 220 -25.90 -60.82 10.20
C GLY A 220 -24.59 -61.53 9.85
N VAL A 221 -23.52 -61.09 10.49
CA VAL A 221 -22.43 -61.91 11.06
C VAL A 221 -21.84 -61.15 12.26
N GLU A 222 -21.78 -61.79 13.43
CA GLU A 222 -21.04 -61.31 14.61
C GLU A 222 -19.53 -61.55 14.46
N SER A 223 -18.74 -60.70 15.16
CA SER A 223 -17.27 -60.66 15.33
C SER A 223 -16.50 -60.03 14.15
N ASP A 224 -15.58 -59.09 14.35
CA ASP A 224 -14.63 -58.92 15.44
C ASP A 224 -14.22 -57.43 15.56
N MET A 225 -13.68 -57.05 16.72
CA MET A 225 -13.20 -55.70 17.08
C MET A 225 -12.48 -54.99 15.92
N SER A 226 -13.17 -54.07 15.23
CA SER A 226 -12.54 -53.23 14.21
C SER A 226 -12.18 -51.88 14.80
N ALA A 227 -10.89 -51.56 14.71
CA ALA A 227 -10.31 -50.23 14.92
C ALA A 227 -11.18 -49.14 14.28
N PRO A 228 -11.17 -47.89 14.82
CA PRO A 228 -11.98 -46.83 14.23
C PRO A 228 -11.64 -46.71 12.75
N SER A 229 -12.68 -46.84 11.92
CA SER A 229 -12.54 -46.88 10.47
C SER A 229 -11.99 -45.54 10.01
N VAL A 230 -10.76 -45.58 9.51
CA VAL A 230 -10.16 -44.49 8.75
C VAL A 230 -11.11 -44.20 7.58
N ALA A 231 -11.78 -43.05 7.63
CA ALA A 231 -12.58 -42.57 6.51
C ALA A 231 -11.62 -42.30 5.34
N LEU A 232 -11.51 -43.31 4.46
CA LEU A 232 -10.85 -43.26 3.18
C LEU A 232 -11.92 -43.02 2.13
N ALA A 233 -12.05 -41.78 1.67
CA ALA A 233 -12.78 -41.44 0.47
C ALA A 233 -11.94 -40.45 -0.35
N ASP A 234 -11.25 -41.02 -1.34
CA ASP A 234 -10.60 -40.37 -2.49
C ASP A 234 -9.54 -39.27 -2.23
N GLY A 235 -8.28 -39.69 -2.06
CA GLY A 235 -7.11 -38.90 -2.50
C GLY A 235 -5.99 -38.63 -1.48
N ALA A 236 -5.19 -39.64 -1.13
CA ALA A 236 -3.75 -39.56 -0.79
C ALA A 236 -3.16 -38.42 0.10
N GLY A 237 -3.95 -37.69 0.89
CA GLY A 237 -3.47 -36.65 1.81
C GLY A 237 -3.35 -37.14 3.26
N ARG A 238 -2.37 -36.61 3.99
CA ARG A 238 -2.24 -36.71 5.46
C ARG A 238 -3.40 -35.96 6.14
N THR A 239 -3.89 -36.43 7.27
CA THR A 239 -4.85 -35.68 8.13
C THR A 239 -4.14 -34.56 8.90
N VAL A 240 -4.89 -33.57 9.41
CA VAL A 240 -4.32 -32.51 10.29
C VAL A 240 -3.52 -33.16 11.42
N ARG A 241 -4.10 -34.17 12.08
CA ARG A 241 -3.45 -34.89 13.17
C ARG A 241 -2.10 -35.48 12.77
N SER A 242 -2.01 -36.10 11.59
CA SER A 242 -0.77 -36.72 11.14
C SER A 242 0.30 -35.70 10.70
N ILE A 243 -0.11 -34.54 10.18
CA ILE A 243 0.79 -33.42 9.90
C ILE A 243 1.39 -32.89 11.20
N LEU A 244 0.53 -32.59 12.18
CA LEU A 244 0.97 -32.07 13.47
C LEU A 244 1.80 -33.07 14.26
N ALA A 245 1.48 -34.37 14.19
CA ALA A 245 2.29 -35.43 14.79
C ALA A 245 3.73 -35.41 14.26
N ALA A 246 3.88 -35.27 12.94
CA ALA A 246 5.19 -35.18 12.29
C ALA A 246 5.93 -33.90 12.70
N GLU A 247 5.24 -32.75 12.74
CA GLU A 247 5.84 -31.47 13.15
C GLU A 247 6.33 -31.50 14.60
N PHE A 248 5.49 -31.97 15.52
CA PHE A 248 5.83 -32.01 16.94
C PHE A 248 6.74 -33.18 17.32
N GLY A 249 6.96 -34.14 16.41
CA GLY A 249 7.72 -35.35 16.68
C GLY A 249 7.07 -36.24 17.75
N VAL A 250 5.74 -36.30 17.77
CA VAL A 250 4.93 -37.11 18.71
C VAL A 250 4.05 -38.09 17.96
N GLU A 251 3.54 -39.11 18.65
CA GLU A 251 2.55 -40.01 18.06
C GLU A 251 1.23 -39.27 17.78
N PRO A 252 0.47 -39.63 16.72
CA PRO A 252 -0.80 -38.99 16.37
C PRO A 252 -1.80 -38.85 17.52
N GLU A 253 -1.90 -39.86 18.39
CA GLU A 253 -2.81 -39.87 19.54
C GLU A 253 -2.40 -38.90 20.64
N GLN A 254 -1.13 -38.45 20.64
CA GLN A 254 -0.59 -37.53 21.65
C GLN A 254 -0.70 -36.07 21.22
N VAL A 255 -1.05 -35.78 19.96
CA VAL A 255 -1.10 -34.41 19.41
C VAL A 255 -1.99 -33.49 20.25
N THR A 256 -3.22 -33.91 20.56
CA THR A 256 -4.16 -33.11 21.38
C THR A 256 -3.60 -32.78 22.76
N GLY A 257 -3.01 -33.78 23.44
CA GLY A 257 -2.37 -33.56 24.74
C GLY A 257 -1.12 -32.68 24.65
N HIS A 258 -0.39 -32.75 23.53
CA HIS A 258 0.77 -31.92 23.27
C HIS A 258 0.39 -30.45 23.05
N LEU A 259 -0.70 -30.19 22.33
CA LEU A 259 -1.25 -28.85 22.11
C LEU A 259 -1.71 -28.19 23.42
N GLN A 260 -2.28 -28.96 24.34
CA GLN A 260 -2.76 -28.48 25.65
C GLN A 260 -1.64 -28.25 26.68
N THR A 261 -0.38 -28.57 26.36
CA THR A 261 0.73 -28.49 27.32
C THR A 261 1.84 -27.56 26.83
N GLY A 262 2.26 -26.64 27.71
CA GLY A 262 3.32 -25.67 27.43
C GLY A 262 2.76 -24.27 27.22
N ASP A 263 3.45 -23.46 26.42
CA ASP A 263 3.01 -22.11 26.05
C ASP A 263 1.97 -22.18 24.92
N PRO A 264 0.70 -21.81 25.16
CA PRO A 264 -0.37 -22.01 24.18
C PRO A 264 -0.16 -21.21 22.90
N VAL A 265 0.47 -20.03 22.99
CA VAL A 265 0.81 -19.20 21.82
C VAL A 265 1.78 -19.93 20.90
N SER A 266 2.89 -20.43 21.46
CA SER A 266 3.87 -21.19 20.68
C SER A 266 3.25 -22.46 20.11
N ARG A 267 2.43 -23.18 20.86
CA ARG A 267 1.76 -24.41 20.38
C ARG A 267 0.85 -24.13 19.21
N LEU A 268 -0.01 -23.12 19.35
CA LEU A 268 -0.95 -22.71 18.33
C LEU A 268 -0.24 -22.28 17.04
N ASN A 269 0.70 -21.33 17.15
CA ASN A 269 1.34 -20.76 15.97
C ASN A 269 2.14 -21.83 15.19
N THR A 270 2.87 -22.71 15.89
CA THR A 270 3.56 -23.83 15.24
C THR A 270 2.59 -24.79 14.57
N ALA A 271 1.45 -25.09 15.20
CA ALA A 271 0.45 -25.97 14.61
C ALA A 271 -0.15 -25.37 13.33
N VAL A 272 -0.53 -24.09 13.39
CA VAL A 272 -1.13 -23.38 12.25
C VAL A 272 -0.13 -23.26 11.09
N GLU A 273 1.11 -22.90 11.37
CA GLU A 273 2.18 -22.82 10.36
C GLU A 273 2.41 -24.16 9.66
N ALA A 274 2.42 -25.27 10.40
CA ALA A 274 2.58 -26.61 9.83
C ALA A 274 1.40 -27.03 8.95
N ILE A 275 0.17 -26.64 9.32
CA ILE A 275 -1.02 -26.89 8.51
C ILE A 275 -0.99 -26.05 7.24
N GLU A 276 -0.70 -24.74 7.34
CA GLU A 276 -0.63 -23.82 6.19
C GLU A 276 0.49 -24.17 5.22
N SER A 277 1.60 -24.72 5.73
CA SER A 277 2.72 -25.19 4.92
C SER A 277 2.44 -26.52 4.22
N SER A 278 1.37 -27.22 4.60
CA SER A 278 0.97 -28.48 3.97
C SER A 278 0.09 -28.22 2.75
N GLU A 279 0.47 -28.77 1.60
CA GLU A 279 -0.39 -28.76 0.40
C GLU A 279 -1.54 -29.79 0.49
N GLU A 280 -1.53 -30.65 1.52
CA GLU A 280 -2.43 -31.80 1.62
C GLU A 280 -3.72 -31.49 2.41
N VAL A 281 -3.73 -30.42 3.23
CA VAL A 281 -4.87 -30.09 4.10
C VAL A 281 -5.14 -28.58 4.09
N THR A 282 -6.41 -28.21 4.21
CA THR A 282 -6.84 -26.81 4.32
C THR A 282 -7.07 -26.43 5.78
N LYS A 283 -6.52 -25.29 6.21
CA LYS A 283 -6.78 -24.69 7.53
C LYS A 283 -8.26 -24.31 7.69
N SER A 284 -8.85 -24.57 8.85
CA SER A 284 -10.20 -24.05 9.18
C SER A 284 -10.16 -22.57 9.53
N GLU A 285 -11.25 -21.84 9.26
CA GLU A 285 -11.43 -20.44 9.67
C GLU A 285 -11.64 -20.28 11.19
N ASP A 286 -11.88 -21.38 11.91
CA ASP A 286 -12.21 -21.38 13.34
C ASP A 286 -11.00 -21.17 14.27
N TYR A 287 -9.78 -21.17 13.73
CA TYR A 287 -8.54 -20.91 14.46
C TYR A 287 -7.52 -20.18 13.58
N GLY A 288 -6.67 -19.38 14.20
CA GLY A 288 -5.64 -18.61 13.51
C GLY A 288 -4.40 -18.39 14.37
N GLN A 289 -3.32 -17.87 13.77
CA GLN A 289 -2.13 -17.52 14.53
C GLN A 289 -2.40 -16.29 15.40
N ILE A 290 -1.58 -16.14 16.45
CA ILE A 290 -1.41 -14.87 17.14
C ILE A 290 -0.14 -14.21 16.61
N VAL A 291 -0.31 -13.08 15.91
CA VAL A 291 0.78 -12.34 15.29
C VAL A 291 1.19 -11.17 16.18
N PHE A 292 2.50 -11.02 16.41
CA PHE A 292 3.06 -9.91 17.18
C PHE A 292 3.66 -8.87 16.24
N VAL A 293 2.98 -7.73 16.10
CA VAL A 293 3.39 -6.66 15.18
C VAL A 293 3.93 -5.47 15.98
N ARG A 294 5.07 -4.94 15.57
CA ARG A 294 5.60 -3.68 16.12
C ARG A 294 5.08 -2.51 15.30
N PRO A 295 4.57 -1.43 15.92
CA PRO A 295 4.17 -0.25 15.20
C PRO A 295 5.38 0.35 14.45
N ALA A 296 5.16 0.75 13.20
CA ALA A 296 6.21 1.36 12.38
C ALA A 296 6.50 2.79 12.84
N TYR A 297 7.77 3.18 12.82
CA TYR A 297 8.15 4.57 13.02
C TYR A 297 7.60 5.46 11.91
N ARG A 298 7.21 6.67 12.29
CA ARG A 298 6.84 7.75 11.36
C ARG A 298 7.96 8.76 11.25
N TYR A 299 8.14 9.27 10.05
CA TYR A 299 9.17 10.21 9.66
C TYR A 299 8.53 11.48 9.12
N ARG A 300 9.14 12.64 9.41
CA ARG A 300 8.74 13.95 8.88
C ARG A 300 9.90 14.93 8.94
N LEU A 301 9.88 15.98 8.12
CA LEU A 301 10.88 17.05 8.17
C LEU A 301 10.85 17.75 9.53
N THR A 302 12.02 18.16 9.99
CA THR A 302 12.13 18.96 11.21
C THR A 302 11.88 20.44 10.92
N GLU A 303 11.53 21.20 11.97
CA GLU A 303 11.46 22.67 11.92
C GLU A 303 12.74 23.29 11.38
N ARG A 304 13.87 22.66 11.70
CA ARG A 304 15.18 23.08 11.25
C ARG A 304 15.31 22.96 9.73
N THR A 305 14.86 21.85 9.15
CA THR A 305 14.87 21.68 7.70
C THR A 305 13.97 22.70 7.04
N MET A 306 12.76 22.92 7.58
CA MET A 306 11.84 23.94 7.06
C MET A 306 12.42 25.36 7.12
N SER A 307 13.30 25.66 8.08
CA SER A 307 13.97 26.96 8.14
C SER A 307 15.11 27.15 7.13
N MET A 308 15.55 26.07 6.49
CA MET A 308 16.58 26.08 5.44
C MET A 308 15.98 26.14 4.03
N LEU A 309 14.72 25.73 3.90
CA LEU A 309 13.85 25.82 2.72
C LEU A 309 13.26 27.23 2.57
#